data_AF-G4RDK8-F1
#
_entry.id   AF-G4RDK8-F1
#
_cell.length_a   1.000
_cell.length_b   1.000
_cell.length_c   1.000
_cell.angle_alpha   90.00
_cell.angle_beta   90.00
_cell.angle_gamma   90.00
#
_symmetry.space_group_name_H-M   'P 1'
#
loop_
_entity.id
_entity.type
_entity.pdbx_description
1 polymer ?
#
loop_
_entity_poly.entity_id
_entity_poly.type
_entity_poly.pdbx_seq_one_letter_code
_entity_poly.pdbx_strand_id
1 'polypeptide(L)'
;MAMRFRRMIMARYLTALCALALTATLAACSEGEAPEAVAEAGTADASDAPSPEPAPFYVGQWAADPVWCTDQTDGFPIIITEARFEGRENICEMADIETTPEGGATARLTCQSEGETIEEPITFAQAGDQIAIVWPDRGTEATLFSRCE
;
A
#
# COMPACT_ATOMS: atom_id res chain seq x y z
N MET A 1 -26.52 43.93 5.07
CA MET A 1 -27.43 43.04 5.81
C MET A 1 -26.57 42.15 6.69
N ALA A 2 -26.72 42.25 8.01
CA ALA A 2 -25.80 41.74 9.01
C ALA A 2 -25.94 40.23 9.28
N MET A 3 -24.81 39.64 9.70
CA MET A 3 -24.52 38.31 10.25
C MET A 3 -25.69 37.47 10.81
N ARG A 4 -25.62 36.15 10.58
CA ARG A 4 -25.82 35.14 11.63
C ARG A 4 -24.85 33.97 11.48
N PHE A 5 -23.72 34.08 12.18
CA PHE A 5 -22.90 32.94 12.61
C PHE A 5 -23.73 32.10 13.58
N ARG A 6 -23.92 30.81 13.30
CA ARG A 6 -24.34 29.83 14.32
C ARG A 6 -23.08 29.12 14.84
N ARG A 7 -22.60 29.57 15.99
CA ARG A 7 -21.81 28.74 16.91
C ARG A 7 -22.78 27.77 17.59
N MET A 8 -22.51 26.47 17.54
CA MET A 8 -23.07 25.53 18.51
C MET A 8 -22.04 24.42 18.77
N ILE A 9 -21.27 24.59 19.84
CA ILE A 9 -21.30 23.79 21.09
C ILE A 9 -20.37 22.58 20.98
N MET A 10 -19.19 22.84 21.55
CA MET A 10 -18.14 21.94 21.98
C MET A 10 -18.69 21.01 23.07
N ALA A 11 -18.84 19.72 22.80
CA ALA A 11 -19.11 18.70 23.81
C ALA A 11 -17.80 18.00 24.19
N ARG A 12 -17.16 18.57 25.21
CA ARG A 12 -16.07 17.94 25.96
C ARG A 12 -16.65 16.78 26.75
N TYR A 13 -16.21 15.54 26.48
CA TYR A 13 -16.36 14.45 27.43
C TYR A 13 -14.99 14.02 27.94
N LEU A 14 -14.85 14.16 29.25
CA LEU A 14 -13.66 13.92 30.05
C LEU A 14 -13.36 12.42 30.21
N THR A 15 -12.08 12.09 30.02
CA THR A 15 -11.16 11.37 30.91
C THR A 15 -11.71 10.44 32.02
N ALA A 16 -11.28 9.17 31.97
CA ALA A 16 -10.84 8.29 33.09
C ALA A 16 -10.77 6.83 32.57
N LEU A 17 -9.91 5.89 32.98
CA LEU A 17 -8.63 5.76 33.69
C LEU A 17 -8.44 4.22 33.85
N CYS A 18 -7.19 3.74 33.90
CA CYS A 18 -6.77 2.42 34.46
C CYS A 18 -7.20 1.14 33.70
N ALA A 19 -6.44 0.05 33.60
CA ALA A 19 -5.26 -0.44 34.33
C ALA A 19 -4.48 -1.40 33.38
N LEU A 20 -3.16 -1.24 33.24
CA LEU A 20 -2.11 -2.06 33.87
C LEU A 20 -2.15 -3.58 33.59
N ALA A 21 -1.23 -3.95 32.68
CA ALA A 21 -0.20 -5.00 32.79
C ALA A 21 -0.60 -6.44 33.16
N LEU A 22 -0.31 -7.37 32.23
CA LEU A 22 0.25 -8.67 32.59
C LEU A 22 1.40 -9.02 31.63
N THR A 23 2.62 -8.92 32.18
CA THR A 23 3.85 -9.51 31.66
C THR A 23 3.81 -11.03 31.83
N ALA A 24 3.93 -11.80 30.75
CA ALA A 24 4.26 -13.21 30.80
C ALA A 24 5.71 -13.42 30.33
N THR A 25 6.50 -13.97 31.24
CA THR A 25 7.94 -14.21 31.17
C THR A 25 8.28 -15.46 30.36
N LEU A 26 9.31 -15.32 29.50
CA LEU A 26 10.32 -16.28 29.06
C LEU A 26 10.16 -17.77 29.47
N ALA A 27 9.96 -18.62 28.46
CA ALA A 27 10.41 -20.01 28.37
C ALA A 27 10.37 -20.37 26.86
N ALA A 28 11.36 -20.94 26.20
CA ALA A 28 12.50 -21.73 26.62
C ALA A 28 13.63 -21.62 25.58
N CYS A 29 14.88 -21.60 26.03
CA CYS A 29 16.02 -21.98 25.21
C CYS A 29 15.93 -23.50 24.96
N SER A 30 15.91 -23.92 23.71
CA SER A 30 16.36 -25.26 23.35
C SER A 30 17.57 -25.09 22.44
N GLU A 31 18.77 -25.25 23.03
CA GLU A 31 19.99 -25.50 22.29
C GLU A 31 19.79 -26.76 21.45
N GLY A 32 19.58 -26.56 20.15
CA GLY A 32 19.55 -27.62 19.14
C GLY A 32 20.95 -27.77 18.58
N GLU A 33 21.58 -28.88 18.96
CA GLU A 33 22.88 -29.39 18.54
C GLU A 33 23.15 -29.18 17.04
N ALA A 34 24.32 -28.63 16.72
CA ALA A 34 24.80 -28.50 15.35
C ALA A 34 25.39 -29.83 14.87
N PRO A 35 24.86 -30.48 13.82
CA PRO A 35 25.61 -31.50 13.11
C PRO A 35 26.60 -30.81 12.16
N GLU A 36 27.89 -31.09 12.33
CA GLU A 36 28.92 -30.87 11.31
C GLU A 36 28.49 -31.58 10.02
N ALA A 37 28.02 -30.81 9.05
CA ALA A 37 27.80 -31.29 7.70
C ALA A 37 29.12 -31.26 6.95
N VAL A 38 29.58 -32.47 6.66
CA VAL A 38 30.72 -32.81 5.80
C VAL A 38 30.60 -32.06 4.47
N ALA A 39 31.69 -31.41 4.06
CA ALA A 39 31.80 -30.79 2.75
C ALA A 39 31.74 -31.86 1.65
N GLU A 40 30.58 -32.00 1.01
CA GLU A 40 30.48 -32.58 -0.32
C GLU A 40 30.52 -31.45 -1.35
N ALA A 41 31.64 -31.38 -2.08
CA ALA A 41 31.77 -30.61 -3.30
C ALA A 41 30.89 -31.24 -4.39
N GLY A 42 29.59 -30.97 -4.33
CA GLY A 42 28.70 -31.12 -5.47
C GLY A 42 28.95 -29.96 -6.43
N THR A 43 29.53 -30.25 -7.58
CA THR A 43 29.50 -29.37 -8.75
C THR A 43 28.08 -28.83 -8.93
N ALA A 44 27.91 -27.54 -8.67
CA ALA A 44 26.68 -26.82 -8.92
C ALA A 44 26.40 -26.89 -10.42
N ASP A 45 25.49 -27.79 -10.78
CA ASP A 45 24.73 -27.72 -12.02
C ASP A 45 24.19 -26.29 -12.09
N ALA A 46 24.58 -25.56 -13.14
CA ALA A 46 24.13 -24.20 -13.37
C ALA A 46 22.62 -24.27 -13.60
N SER A 47 21.87 -24.07 -12.52
CA SER A 47 20.42 -24.04 -12.50
C SER A 47 19.93 -23.00 -13.50
N ASP A 48 19.38 -23.48 -14.60
CA ASP A 48 18.58 -22.72 -15.57
C ASP A 48 17.23 -22.36 -14.92
N ALA A 49 17.28 -21.66 -13.80
CA ALA A 49 16.08 -21.13 -13.17
C ALA A 49 15.58 -19.98 -14.05
N PRO A 50 14.28 -19.96 -14.43
CA PRO A 50 13.72 -18.85 -15.17
C PRO A 50 13.92 -17.55 -14.39
N SER A 51 14.40 -16.51 -15.07
CA SER A 51 14.47 -15.17 -14.49
C SER A 51 13.05 -14.74 -14.11
N PRO A 52 12.85 -14.14 -12.92
CA PRO A 52 11.53 -13.67 -12.53
C PRO A 52 10.99 -12.69 -13.59
N GLU A 53 9.71 -12.83 -13.92
CA GLU A 53 9.06 -11.87 -14.80
C GLU A 53 9.15 -10.47 -14.17
N PRO A 54 9.34 -9.42 -14.99
CA PRO A 54 9.38 -8.06 -14.47
C PRO A 54 8.03 -7.73 -13.81
N ALA A 55 8.09 -7.03 -12.68
CA ALA A 55 6.89 -6.59 -11.99
C ALA A 55 6.04 -5.68 -12.91
N PRO A 56 4.71 -5.67 -12.76
CA PRO A 56 3.84 -4.77 -13.51
C PRO A 56 4.24 -3.31 -13.34
N PHE A 57 4.07 -2.50 -14.39
CA PHE A 57 4.59 -1.12 -14.42
C PHE A 57 4.07 -0.21 -13.29
N TYR A 58 2.87 -0.49 -12.78
CA TYR A 58 2.23 0.26 -11.69
C TYR A 58 2.75 -0.13 -10.31
N VAL A 59 3.51 -1.22 -10.17
CA VAL A 59 4.08 -1.66 -8.90
C VAL A 59 5.22 -0.72 -8.48
N GLY A 60 5.17 -0.28 -7.23
CA GLY A 60 6.15 0.60 -6.62
C GLY A 60 5.56 1.59 -5.63
N GLN A 61 6.42 2.49 -5.17
CA GLN A 61 6.02 3.65 -4.37
C GLN A 61 5.92 4.88 -5.28
N TRP A 62 4.83 5.62 -5.14
CA TRP A 62 4.47 6.71 -6.04
C TRP A 62 3.91 7.90 -5.27
N ALA A 63 4.09 9.13 -5.76
CA ALA A 63 3.55 10.32 -5.13
C ALA A 63 2.98 11.31 -6.16
N ALA A 64 1.85 11.93 -5.86
CA ALA A 64 1.25 12.94 -6.75
C ALA A 64 2.03 14.27 -6.75
N ASP A 65 2.77 14.54 -5.66
CA ASP A 65 3.85 15.52 -5.62
C ASP A 65 5.15 14.81 -5.22
N PRO A 66 6.23 14.89 -6.01
CA PRO A 66 7.51 14.23 -5.70
C PRO A 66 8.07 14.58 -4.32
N VAL A 67 7.77 15.77 -3.77
CA VAL A 67 8.25 16.14 -2.44
C VAL A 67 7.72 15.20 -1.35
N TRP A 68 6.53 14.63 -1.55
CA TRP A 68 5.88 13.72 -0.61
C TRP A 68 6.60 12.38 -0.46
N CYS A 69 7.50 12.02 -1.38
CA CYS A 69 8.37 10.86 -1.20
C CYS A 69 9.30 11.03 0.02
N THR A 70 9.63 12.26 0.40
CA THR A 70 10.56 12.56 1.50
C THR A 70 9.96 13.40 2.63
N ASP A 71 9.00 14.26 2.34
CA ASP A 71 8.31 15.12 3.31
C ASP A 71 6.81 14.89 3.26
N GLN A 72 6.30 14.21 4.28
CA GLN A 72 4.91 13.77 4.35
C GLN A 72 4.01 14.72 5.16
N THR A 73 4.42 15.98 5.34
CA THR A 73 3.66 16.95 6.14
C THR A 73 2.30 17.27 5.48
N ASP A 74 2.30 17.49 4.17
CA ASP A 74 1.12 17.96 3.42
C ASP A 74 0.50 16.89 2.49
N GLY A 75 1.20 15.78 2.28
CA GLY A 75 0.78 14.69 1.41
C GLY A 75 1.61 13.44 1.63
N PHE A 76 1.25 12.33 0.98
CA PHE A 76 1.83 11.03 1.29
C PHE A 76 2.02 10.25 -0.02
N PRO A 77 3.08 9.43 -0.12
CA PRO A 77 3.19 8.50 -1.20
C PRO A 77 2.14 7.39 -1.03
N ILE A 78 1.74 6.81 -2.15
CA ILE A 78 1.02 5.55 -2.21
C ILE A 78 2.00 4.41 -2.46
N ILE A 79 1.68 3.22 -1.98
CA ILE A 79 2.39 1.98 -2.29
C ILE A 79 1.43 1.08 -3.07
N ILE A 80 1.88 0.62 -4.23
CA ILE A 80 1.12 -0.31 -5.05
C ILE A 80 1.95 -1.58 -5.19
N THR A 81 1.37 -2.70 -4.77
CA THR A 81 1.90 -4.04 -5.01
C THR A 81 1.08 -4.73 -6.08
N GLU A 82 1.39 -5.97 -6.43
CA GLU A 82 0.57 -6.74 -7.36
C GLU A 82 -0.85 -7.01 -6.84
N ALA A 83 -1.07 -6.95 -5.52
CA ALA A 83 -2.34 -7.34 -4.89
C ALA A 83 -2.89 -6.30 -3.90
N ARG A 84 -2.24 -5.13 -3.75
CA ARG A 84 -2.66 -4.10 -2.80
C ARG A 84 -2.41 -2.69 -3.31
N PHE A 85 -3.35 -1.80 -2.99
CA PHE A 85 -3.22 -0.36 -3.12
C PHE A 85 -3.24 0.26 -1.72
N GLU A 86 -2.17 0.95 -1.34
CA GLU A 86 -1.99 1.49 0.01
C GLU A 86 -1.82 3.01 -0.06
N GLY A 87 -2.79 3.73 0.48
CA GLY A 87 -2.67 5.16 0.77
C GLY A 87 -2.50 5.41 2.27
N ARG A 88 -2.50 6.67 2.68
CA ARG A 88 -2.35 7.05 4.11
C ARG A 88 -3.40 6.42 5.01
N GLU A 89 -4.66 6.49 4.60
CA GLU A 89 -5.82 6.15 5.45
C GLU A 89 -6.48 4.83 5.04
N ASN A 90 -6.16 4.33 3.85
CA ASN A 90 -6.82 3.17 3.28
C ASN A 90 -5.79 2.19 2.74
N ILE A 91 -5.99 0.92 3.09
CA ILE A 91 -5.34 -0.19 2.42
C ILE A 91 -6.44 -1.00 1.74
N CYS A 92 -6.31 -1.17 0.44
CA CYS A 92 -7.27 -1.87 -0.39
C CYS A 92 -6.63 -3.11 -1.00
N GLU A 93 -7.37 -4.20 -1.02
CA GLU A 93 -7.02 -5.38 -1.83
C GLU A 93 -7.26 -5.04 -3.31
N MET A 94 -6.37 -5.52 -4.19
CA MET A 94 -6.52 -5.42 -5.63
C MET A 94 -6.84 -6.79 -6.21
N ALA A 95 -7.94 -6.86 -6.95
CA ALA A 95 -8.40 -8.06 -7.65
C ALA A 95 -8.79 -7.72 -9.10
N ASP A 96 -9.15 -8.74 -9.88
CA ASP A 96 -9.64 -8.62 -11.27
C ASP A 96 -8.71 -7.77 -12.15
N ILE A 97 -7.41 -8.04 -12.05
CA ILE A 97 -6.38 -7.29 -12.77
C ILE A 97 -6.35 -7.75 -14.23
N GLU A 98 -6.60 -6.83 -15.15
CA GLU A 98 -6.59 -7.08 -16.59
C GLU A 98 -5.70 -6.05 -17.31
N THR A 99 -4.90 -6.50 -18.27
CA THR A 99 -4.14 -5.60 -19.14
C THR A 99 -5.06 -5.02 -20.22
N THR A 100 -4.96 -3.71 -20.48
CA THR A 100 -5.74 -3.06 -21.54
C THR A 100 -5.02 -3.16 -22.90
N PRO A 101 -5.74 -3.07 -24.04
CA PRO A 101 -5.12 -3.06 -25.38
C PRO A 101 -4.08 -1.95 -25.59
N GLU A 102 -4.20 -0.85 -24.84
CA GLU A 102 -3.30 0.30 -24.87
C GLU A 102 -2.04 0.12 -24.00
N GLY A 103 -1.88 -1.05 -23.35
CA GLY A 103 -0.75 -1.34 -22.46
C GLY A 103 -0.91 -0.78 -21.04
N GLY A 104 -2.13 -0.39 -20.67
CA GLY A 104 -2.50 -0.07 -19.29
C GLY A 104 -2.97 -1.29 -18.50
N ALA A 105 -3.53 -1.06 -17.32
CA ALA A 105 -4.17 -2.10 -16.52
C ALA A 105 -5.45 -1.58 -15.86
N THR A 106 -6.43 -2.45 -15.67
CA THR A 106 -7.59 -2.21 -14.82
C THR A 106 -7.56 -3.13 -13.61
N ALA A 107 -8.13 -2.71 -12.49
CA ALA A 107 -8.32 -3.56 -11.32
C ALA A 107 -9.59 -3.17 -10.56
N ARG A 108 -10.00 -4.02 -9.62
CA ARG A 108 -11.00 -3.72 -8.60
C ARG A 108 -10.32 -3.55 -7.25
N LEU A 109 -10.57 -2.42 -6.59
CA LEU A 109 -10.16 -2.17 -5.22
C LEU A 109 -11.27 -2.60 -4.25
N THR A 110 -10.89 -3.32 -3.20
CA THR A 110 -11.76 -3.59 -2.05
C THR A 110 -11.11 -2.97 -0.81
N CYS A 111 -11.65 -1.85 -0.35
CA CYS A 111 -11.12 -1.07 0.77
C CYS A 111 -12.00 -1.26 2.01
N GLN A 112 -11.38 -1.35 3.18
CA GLN A 112 -12.10 -1.31 4.47
C GLN A 112 -11.91 0.06 5.12
N SER A 113 -13.01 0.76 5.39
CA SER A 113 -12.99 2.08 6.04
C SER A 113 -14.17 2.20 6.99
N GLU A 114 -13.92 2.61 8.24
CA GLU A 114 -14.95 2.90 9.25
C GLU A 114 -15.97 1.75 9.50
N GLY A 115 -15.57 0.50 9.25
CA GLY A 115 -16.44 -0.67 9.40
C GLY A 115 -17.30 -0.97 8.16
N GLU A 116 -17.10 -0.25 7.07
CA GLU A 116 -17.73 -0.47 5.78
C GLU A 116 -16.69 -0.99 4.77
N THR A 117 -17.16 -1.82 3.83
CA THR A 117 -16.39 -2.25 2.67
C THR A 117 -16.82 -1.41 1.47
N ILE A 118 -15.85 -0.79 0.81
CA ILE A 118 -16.04 0.00 -0.41
C ILE A 118 -15.34 -0.74 -1.54
N GLU A 119 -16.07 -0.98 -2.63
CA GLU A 119 -15.53 -1.53 -3.87
C GLU A 119 -15.43 -0.43 -4.92
N GLU A 120 -14.29 -0.33 -5.60
CA GLU A 120 -14.07 0.73 -6.59
C GLU A 120 -13.18 0.27 -7.75
N PRO A 121 -13.57 0.50 -9.02
CA PRO A 121 -12.69 0.26 -10.15
C PRO A 121 -11.54 1.29 -10.18
N ILE A 122 -10.38 0.85 -10.66
CA ILE A 122 -9.22 1.71 -10.90
C ILE A 122 -8.61 1.37 -12.25
N THR A 123 -8.08 2.38 -12.93
CA THR A 123 -7.29 2.18 -14.15
C THR A 123 -5.90 2.80 -14.00
N PHE A 124 -4.91 2.11 -14.54
CA PHE A 124 -3.52 2.51 -14.61
C PHE A 124 -3.13 2.68 -16.07
N ALA A 125 -2.43 3.77 -16.38
CA ALA A 125 -1.78 3.97 -17.67
C ALA A 125 -0.36 4.50 -17.48
N GLN A 126 0.54 4.15 -18.39
CA GLN A 126 1.87 4.74 -18.45
C GLN A 126 1.78 6.18 -18.95
N ALA A 127 2.49 7.10 -18.29
CA ALA A 127 2.52 8.52 -18.62
C ALA A 127 3.97 9.05 -18.57
N GLY A 128 4.80 8.62 -19.53
CA GLY A 128 6.24 8.84 -19.47
C GLY A 128 6.84 8.10 -18.28
N ASP A 129 7.56 8.81 -17.41
CA ASP A 129 8.13 8.24 -16.17
C ASP A 129 7.14 8.20 -15.00
N GLN A 130 5.91 8.66 -15.23
CA GLN A 130 4.82 8.66 -14.24
C GLN A 130 3.81 7.56 -14.54
N ILE A 131 2.95 7.29 -13.56
CA ILE A 131 1.69 6.59 -13.79
C ILE A 131 0.53 7.57 -13.74
N ALA A 132 -0.43 7.36 -14.64
CA ALA A 132 -1.74 8.00 -14.58
C ALA A 132 -2.72 7.02 -13.94
N ILE A 133 -3.42 7.48 -12.90
CA ILE A 133 -4.45 6.72 -12.22
C ILE A 133 -5.80 7.42 -12.39
N VAL A 134 -6.82 6.68 -12.80
CA VAL A 134 -8.21 7.16 -12.85
C VAL A 134 -9.07 6.27 -11.94
N TRP A 135 -9.98 6.92 -11.21
CA TRP A 135 -11.06 6.28 -10.46
C TRP A 135 -12.37 6.55 -11.20
N PRO A 136 -12.81 5.65 -12.10
CA PRO A 136 -13.92 5.93 -13.03
C PRO A 136 -15.22 6.36 -12.34
N ASP A 137 -15.48 5.82 -11.16
CA ASP A 137 -16.69 6.13 -10.38
C ASP A 137 -16.62 7.52 -9.72
N ARG A 138 -15.42 8.11 -9.60
CA ARG A 138 -15.20 9.49 -9.10
C ARG A 138 -15.08 10.51 -10.22
N GLY A 139 -14.80 10.07 -11.45
CA GLY A 139 -14.65 10.93 -12.62
C GLY A 139 -13.69 10.38 -13.66
N THR A 140 -13.46 11.15 -14.72
CA THR A 140 -12.60 10.76 -15.85
C THR A 140 -11.22 11.42 -15.83
N GLU A 141 -10.96 12.28 -14.84
CA GLU A 141 -9.69 12.99 -14.72
C GLU A 141 -8.62 12.04 -14.14
N ALA A 142 -7.44 12.05 -14.76
CA ALA A 142 -6.30 11.28 -14.28
C ALA A 142 -5.50 12.08 -13.26
N THR A 143 -5.11 11.41 -12.18
CA THR A 143 -4.07 11.90 -11.27
C THR A 143 -2.74 11.29 -11.70
N LEU A 144 -1.74 12.15 -11.92
CA LEU A 144 -0.38 11.72 -12.23
C LEU A 144 0.40 11.48 -10.94
N PHE A 145 1.14 10.38 -10.90
CA PHE A 145 2.04 10.07 -9.80
C PHE A 145 3.45 9.82 -10.32
N SER A 146 4.42 10.50 -9.72
CA SER A 146 5.84 10.29 -9.94
C SER A 146 6.35 9.15 -9.07
N ARG A 147 7.31 8.39 -9.60
CA ARG A 147 7.96 7.30 -8.85
C ARG A 147 8.79 7.87 -7.71
N CYS A 148 8.72 7.27 -6.53
CA CYS A 148 9.66 7.54 -5.45
C CYS A 148 10.94 6.69 -5.65
N GLU A 149 12.10 7.26 -5.31
CA GLU A 149 13.42 6.59 -5.38
C GLU A 149 13.79 5.86 -4.08
#